data_AF-A0A5N5F426-F1
#
_entry.id   AF-A0A5N5F426-F1
#
_cell.length_a   1.000
_cell.length_b   1.000
_cell.length_c   1.000
_cell.angle_alpha   90.00
_cell.angle_beta   90.00
_cell.angle_gamma   90.00
#
_symmetry.space_group_name_H-M   'P 1'
#
loop_
_entity.id
_entity.type
_entity.pdbx_description
1 polymer ?
#
loop_
_entity_poly.entity_id
_entity_poly.type
_entity_poly.pdbx_seq_one_letter_code
_entity_poly.pdbx_strand_id
1 'polypeptide(L)' 'MEAEASSTGKTGVEMEAMKAVSVVGLTVHDMCKAASKSIRITDIRLESKTGGKSGAWSREE' A
#
# COMPACT_ATOMS: atom_id res chain seq x y z
N MET A 1 6.27 -1.13 6.15
CA MET A 1 4.94 -0.64 6.57
C MET A 1 3.94 -1.33 5.68
N GLU A 2 2.87 -1.87 6.24
CA GLU A 2 1.93 -2.71 5.51
C GLU A 2 0.51 -2.17 5.68
N ALA A 3 -0.33 -2.38 4.66
CA ALA A 3 -1.73 -2.00 4.67
C ALA A 3 -2.56 -3.10 4.01
N GLU A 4 -3.67 -3.47 4.64
CA GLU A 4 -4.64 -4.42 4.13
C GLU A 4 -5.99 -3.72 3.94
N ALA A 5 -6.67 -4.06 2.85
CA ALA A 5 -8.02 -3.59 2.56
C ALA A 5 -8.88 -4.79 2.17
N SER A 6 -10.14 -4.79 2.62
CA SER A 6 -11.14 -5.78 2.24
C SER A 6 -12.47 -5.11 1.94
N SER A 7 -13.21 -5.66 0.97
CA SER A 7 -14.53 -5.17 0.58
C SER A 7 -15.35 -6.27 -0.07
N THR A 8 -16.68 -6.17 0.06
CA THR A 8 -17.63 -7.00 -0.69
C THR A 8 -18.12 -6.18 -1.88
N GLY A 9 -17.42 -6.28 -3.01
CA GLY A 9 -17.68 -5.48 -4.20
C GLY A 9 -17.37 -6.22 -5.51
N LYS A 10 -17.74 -5.61 -6.64
CA LYS A 10 -17.46 -6.16 -7.98
C LYS A 10 -16.02 -5.93 -8.45
N THR A 11 -15.29 -5.05 -7.78
CA THR A 11 -13.92 -4.66 -8.08
C THR A 11 -13.00 -5.01 -6.92
N GLY A 12 -11.73 -5.27 -7.22
CA GLY A 12 -10.70 -5.45 -6.20
C GLY A 12 -10.42 -4.15 -5.44
N VAL A 13 -9.67 -4.29 -4.35
CA VAL A 13 -9.27 -3.20 -3.45
C VAL A 13 -7.76 -2.95 -3.43
N GLU A 14 -7.07 -3.29 -4.52
CA GLU A 14 -5.62 -3.13 -4.65
C GLU A 14 -5.20 -1.66 -4.47
N MET A 15 -6.02 -0.74 -4.99
CA MET A 15 -5.74 0.70 -4.93
C MET A 15 -5.96 1.27 -3.52
N GLU A 16 -6.91 0.74 -2.77
CA GLU A 16 -7.22 1.15 -1.40
C GLU A 16 -6.04 0.81 -0.47
N ALA A 17 -5.52 -0.41 -0.58
CA ALA A 17 -4.33 -0.83 0.17
C ALA A 17 -3.09 0.02 -0.20
N MET A 18 -2.82 0.21 -1.50
CA MET A 18 -1.66 1.00 -1.94
C MET A 18 -1.78 2.49 -1.59
N LYS A 19 -2.98 3.07 -1.64
CA LYS A 19 -3.21 4.45 -1.20
C LYS A 19 -3.01 4.58 0.29
N ALA A 20 -3.51 3.64 1.09
CA ALA A 20 -3.34 3.64 2.53
C ALA A 20 -1.85 3.69 2.90
N VAL A 21 -1.03 2.77 2.37
CA VAL A 21 0.42 2.76 2.68
C VAL A 21 1.12 4.04 2.18
N SER A 22 0.70 4.59 1.04
CA SER A 22 1.27 5.83 0.49
C SER A 22 0.97 7.03 1.41
N VAL A 23 -0.27 7.17 1.86
CA VAL A 23 -0.67 8.27 2.77
C VAL A 23 0.05 8.14 4.10
N VAL A 24 0.14 6.94 4.68
CA VAL A 24 0.88 6.77 5.94
C VAL A 24 2.37 7.08 5.76
N GLY A 25 2.98 6.67 4.64
CA GLY A 25 4.35 7.06 4.28
C GLY A 25 4.54 8.58 4.20
N LEU A 26 3.59 9.29 3.58
CA LEU A 26 3.58 10.75 3.52
C LEU A 26 3.39 11.39 4.89
N THR A 27 2.56 10.81 5.75
CA THR A 27 2.39 11.28 7.14
C THR A 27 3.68 11.14 7.94
N VAL A 28 4.39 10.01 7.82
CA VAL A 28 5.69 9.84 8.49
C VAL A 28 6.72 10.83 7.93
N HIS A 29 6.74 11.04 6.61
CA HIS A 29 7.59 12.06 6.01
C HIS A 29 7.27 13.44 6.60
N ASP A 30 5.99 13.80 6.74
CA ASP A 30 5.56 15.08 7.30
C ASP A 30 6.06 15.30 8.73
N MET A 31 5.98 14.27 9.57
CA MET A 31 6.43 14.31 10.96
C MET A 31 7.96 14.40 11.09
N CYS A 32 8.71 13.83 10.15
CA CYS A 32 10.18 13.73 10.23
C CYS A 32 10.95 14.73 9.36
N LYS A 33 10.28 15.46 8.46
CA LYS A 33 10.93 16.38 7.48
C LYS A 33 11.81 17.47 8.10
N ALA A 34 11.58 17.82 9.37
CA ALA A 34 12.39 18.78 10.10
C ALA A 34 13.77 18.22 10.49
N ALA A 35 13.84 16.92 10.79
CA ALA A 35 15.07 16.23 11.19
C ALA A 35 15.88 15.76 9.97
N SER A 36 15.22 15.36 8.89
CA SER A 36 15.87 14.94 7.65
C SER A 36 15.07 15.35 6.42
N LYS A 37 15.75 16.01 5.48
CA LYS A 37 15.17 16.41 4.17
C LYS A 37 15.34 15.36 3.08
N SER A 38 16.12 14.30 3.34
CA SER A 38 16.43 13.26 2.35
C SER A 38 15.56 12.00 2.50
N ILE A 39 14.46 12.09 3.25
CA ILE A 39 13.52 10.99 3.44
C ILE A 39 12.96 10.60 2.08
N ARG A 40 13.11 9.32 1.72
CA ARG A 40 12.51 8.72 0.52
C ARG A 40 11.48 7.69 0.94
N ILE A 41 10.32 7.74 0.31
CA ILE A 41 9.30 6.69 0.38
C ILE A 41 9.56 5.78 -0.82
N THR A 42 9.89 4.52 -0.59
CA THR A 42 10.22 3.54 -1.64
C THR A 42 9.38 2.28 -1.49
N ASP A 43 9.44 1.42 -2.50
CA ASP A 43 8.91 0.05 -2.43
C ASP A 43 7.40 -0.03 -2.11
N ILE A 44 6.62 0.97 -2.54
CA ILE A 44 5.16 0.90 -2.53
C ILE A 44 4.75 -0.10 -3.61
N ARG A 45 4.28 -1.27 -3.17
CA ARG A 45 3.90 -2.37 -4.06
C ARG A 45 2.83 -3.24 -3.42
N LEU A 46 2.09 -3.96 -4.26
CA LEU A 46 1.14 -4.97 -3.81
C LEU A 46 1.90 -6.28 -3.53
N GLU A 47 1.69 -6.87 -2.36
CA GLU A 47 2.28 -8.15 -1.93
C GLU A 47 1.35 -9.34 -2.17
N SER A 48 0.05 -9.15 -1.96
CA SER A 48 -0.96 -10.18 -2.20
C SER A 48 -2.32 -9.57 -2.51
N LYS A 49 -3.13 -10.31 -3.26
CA LYS A 49 -4.58 -10.07 -3.38
C LYS A 49 -5.35 -11.37 -3.50
N THR A 50 -6.59 -11.35 -3.07
CA THR A 50 -7.52 -12.47 -3.21
C THR A 50 -8.86 -11.99 -3.75
N GLY A 51 -9.57 -12.86 -4.47
CA GLY A 51 -10.91 -12.58 -4.99
C GLY A 51 -10.92 -12.01 -6.40
N GLY A 52 -12.14 -11.82 -6.92
CA GLY A 52 -12.37 -11.47 -8.32
C GLY A 52 -12.04 -12.59 -9.32
N LYS A 53 -12.24 -12.30 -10.60
CA LYS A 53 -12.01 -13.28 -11.70
C LYS A 53 -10.56 -13.78 -11.77
N SER A 54 -9.61 -12.95 -11.35
CA SER A 54 -8.18 -13.24 -11.38
C SER A 54 -7.74 -14.27 -10.33
N GLY A 55 -8.57 -14.54 -9.32
CA GLY A 55 -8.23 -15.44 -8.22
C GLY A 55 -7.18 -14.86 -7.26
N ALA A 56 -6.58 -15.74 -6.45
CA ALA A 56 -5.52 -15.38 -5.53
C ALA A 56 -4.21 -15.12 -6.28
N TRP A 57 -3.52 -14.06 -5.90
CA TRP A 57 -2.21 -13.68 -6.41
C TRP A 57 -1.32 -13.24 -5.26
N SER A 58 -0.05 -13.63 -5.31
CA SER A 58 0.99 -13.20 -4.38
C SER A 58 2.27 -12.92 -5.17
N ARG A 59 3.04 -11.95 -4.71
CA ARG A 59 4.35 -11.63 -5.27
C ARG A 59 5.34 -12.74 -4.92
N GLU A 60 5.96 -13.33 -5.94
CA GLU A 60 7.13 -14.20 -5.77
C GLU A 60 8.38 -13.32 -5.50
N GLU A 61 9.28 -13.78 -4.62
CA GLU A 61 10.49 -13.05 -4.21
C GLU A 61 11.44 -12.70 -5.37
#